data_AF-A0A1Q3SW10-F1
#
_entry.id   AF-A0A1Q3SW10-F1
#
_cell.length_a   1.000
_cell.length_b   1.000
_cell.length_c   1.000
_cell.angle_alpha   90.00
_cell.angle_beta   90.00
_cell.angle_gamma   90.00
#
_symmetry.space_group_name_H-M   'P 1'
#
loop_
_entity.id
_entity.type
_entity.pdbx_description
1 polymer ?
#
loop_
_entity_poly.entity_id
_entity_poly.type
_entity_poly.pdbx_seq_one_letter_code
_entity_poly.pdbx_strand_id
1 'polypeptide(L)'
;MSWDTSFEEFWNSHKGVIKTKRPLKRCVLAQKLYDLITPLCEEAIQSQSLLKINQTKLRIQDAYFSHREMAKGSHRNYMSNRPSHICLYAVYEEAFMTIKNAELQLQPPLLFIPPSEPPAQPPAKPQVAGIFLEELDE
;
A
#
# COMPACT_ATOMS: atom_id res chain seq x y z
N MET A 1 -11.33 -4.77 -43.30
CA MET A 1 -10.70 -5.47 -42.17
C MET A 1 -10.71 -4.51 -40.99
N SER A 2 -11.62 -4.69 -40.03
CA SER A 2 -11.76 -3.82 -38.86
C SER A 2 -10.72 -4.20 -37.81
N TRP A 3 -10.02 -3.21 -37.27
CA TRP A 3 -9.00 -3.40 -36.24
C TRP A 3 -9.58 -3.90 -34.90
N ASP A 4 -10.89 -3.69 -34.68
CA ASP A 4 -11.56 -3.97 -33.40
C ASP A 4 -11.64 -5.45 -33.03
N THR A 5 -11.74 -6.36 -34.01
CA THR A 5 -11.79 -7.80 -33.70
C THR A 5 -10.44 -8.35 -33.21
N SER A 6 -9.32 -7.72 -33.60
CA SER A 6 -7.98 -8.23 -33.27
C SER A 6 -7.54 -7.87 -31.85
N PHE A 7 -8.00 -6.74 -31.30
CA PHE A 7 -7.63 -6.31 -29.96
C PHE A 7 -8.37 -7.12 -28.90
N GLU A 8 -9.68 -7.27 -29.03
CA GLU A 8 -10.51 -8.07 -28.12
C GLU A 8 -10.09 -9.53 -28.13
N GLU A 9 -9.73 -10.08 -29.29
CA GLU A 9 -9.16 -11.44 -29.36
C GLU A 9 -7.79 -11.51 -28.69
N PHE A 10 -6.90 -10.54 -28.88
CA PHE A 10 -5.59 -10.51 -28.21
C PHE A 10 -5.69 -10.33 -26.68
N TRP A 11 -6.59 -9.46 -26.23
CA TRP A 11 -6.84 -9.17 -24.81
C TRP A 11 -7.49 -10.35 -24.10
N ASN A 12 -8.46 -11.00 -24.75
CA ASN A 12 -9.10 -12.23 -24.24
C ASN A 12 -8.29 -13.51 -24.52
N SER A 13 -7.27 -13.45 -25.39
CA SER A 13 -6.33 -14.54 -25.69
C SER A 13 -5.37 -14.82 -24.54
N HIS A 14 -5.31 -13.97 -23.51
CA HIS A 14 -4.76 -14.36 -22.21
C HIS A 14 -5.74 -15.29 -21.48
N LYS A 15 -6.12 -16.38 -22.15
CA LYS A 15 -6.80 -17.52 -21.55
C LYS A 15 -5.86 -18.15 -20.53
N GLY A 16 -6.03 -17.69 -19.30
CA GLY A 16 -5.86 -18.46 -18.08
C GLY A 16 -4.50 -19.12 -17.93
N VAL A 17 -3.60 -18.45 -17.22
CA VAL A 17 -2.53 -19.10 -16.45
C VAL A 17 -3.06 -20.43 -15.89
N ILE A 18 -2.50 -21.55 -16.36
CA ILE A 18 -2.86 -22.91 -15.95
C ILE A 18 -2.84 -22.95 -14.41
N LYS A 19 -4.02 -22.89 -13.79
CA LYS A 19 -4.20 -23.07 -12.35
C LYS A 19 -4.29 -24.56 -12.05
N THR A 20 -3.16 -25.24 -12.13
CA THR A 20 -2.98 -26.54 -11.45
C THR A 20 -1.65 -26.55 -10.71
N LYS A 21 -1.36 -25.48 -9.97
CA LYS A 21 -0.27 -25.53 -8.97
C LYS A 21 -0.82 -26.26 -7.75
N ARG A 22 -0.22 -27.41 -7.42
CA ARG A 22 -0.35 -28.02 -6.08
C ARG A 22 -0.25 -26.91 -5.03
N PRO A 23 -1.00 -26.98 -3.92
CA PRO A 23 -0.89 -25.97 -2.87
C PRO A 23 0.58 -25.86 -2.48
N LEU A 24 1.15 -24.68 -2.72
CA LEU A 24 2.55 -24.42 -2.41
C LEU A 24 2.69 -24.50 -0.90
N LYS A 25 3.62 -25.34 -0.41
CA LYS A 25 3.88 -25.41 1.02
C LYS A 25 4.53 -24.11 1.48
N ARG A 26 4.07 -23.55 2.61
CA ARG A 26 4.76 -22.44 3.29
C ARG A 26 6.07 -22.97 3.89
N CYS A 27 7.15 -22.19 3.82
CA CYS A 27 8.33 -22.52 4.61
C CYS A 27 8.02 -22.35 6.11
N VAL A 28 8.83 -22.92 6.99
CA VAL A 28 8.58 -22.89 8.44
C VAL A 28 8.44 -21.46 8.99
N LEU A 29 9.30 -20.53 8.55
CA LEU A 29 9.21 -19.13 8.97
C LEU A 29 7.96 -18.43 8.41
N ALA A 30 7.59 -18.72 7.16
CA ALA A 30 6.37 -18.20 6.56
C ALA A 30 5.11 -18.75 7.24
N GLN A 31 5.13 -20.02 7.68
CA GLN A 31 4.04 -20.61 8.45
C GLN A 31 3.90 -19.93 9.81
N LYS A 32 5.00 -19.72 10.55
CA LYS A 32 4.97 -19.00 11.83
C LYS A 32 4.43 -17.58 11.68
N LEU A 33 4.88 -16.86 10.65
CA LEU A 33 4.37 -15.53 10.35
C LEU A 33 2.87 -15.57 10.01
N TYR A 34 2.44 -16.54 9.20
CA TYR A 34 1.04 -16.74 8.82
C TYR A 34 0.15 -16.99 10.05
N ASP A 35 0.57 -17.90 10.93
CA ASP A 35 -0.17 -18.24 12.16
C ASP A 35 -0.28 -17.04 13.11
N LEU A 36 0.74 -16.16 13.12
CA LEU A 36 0.75 -14.94 13.91
C LEU A 36 -0.19 -13.86 13.34
N ILE A 37 -0.17 -13.62 12.03
CA ILE A 37 -0.87 -12.47 11.42
C ILE A 37 -2.33 -12.77 11.05
N THR A 38 -2.67 -14.03 10.76
CA THR A 38 -4.03 -14.39 10.31
C THR A 38 -5.11 -13.98 11.32
N PRO A 39 -4.97 -14.28 12.62
CA PRO A 39 -5.95 -13.86 13.62
C PRO A 39 -6.05 -12.33 13.76
N LEU A 40 -4.92 -11.62 13.59
CA LEU A 40 -4.89 -10.15 13.64
C LEU A 40 -5.68 -9.54 12.48
N CYS A 41 -5.58 -10.15 11.30
CA CYS A 41 -6.35 -9.73 10.14
C CYS A 41 -7.85 -9.96 10.36
N GLU A 42 -8.23 -11.15 10.83
CA GLU A 42 -9.63 -11.50 11.11
C GLU A 42 -10.25 -10.55 12.14
N GLU A 43 -9.57 -10.32 13.26
CA GLU A 43 -10.02 -9.39 14.31
C GLU A 43 -10.21 -7.96 13.77
N ALA A 44 -9.24 -7.48 12.96
CA ALA A 44 -9.32 -6.14 12.39
C ALA A 44 -10.48 -5.98 11.41
N ILE A 45 -10.71 -6.97 10.55
CA ILE A 45 -11.83 -6.97 9.58
C ILE A 45 -13.17 -6.98 10.33
N GLN A 46 -13.30 -7.84 11.35
CA GLN A 46 -14.52 -7.93 12.15
C GLN A 46 -14.82 -6.64 12.91
N SER A 47 -13.79 -5.92 13.34
CA SER A 47 -13.97 -4.67 14.10
C SER A 47 -14.61 -3.53 13.30
N GLN A 48 -14.57 -3.58 11.95
CA GLN A 48 -15.01 -2.50 11.06
C GLN A 48 -14.47 -1.11 11.45
N SER A 49 -13.28 -1.06 12.05
CA SER A 49 -12.67 0.17 12.56
C SER A 49 -11.42 0.52 11.76
N LEU A 50 -11.41 1.71 11.17
CA LEU A 50 -10.24 2.24 10.47
C LEU A 50 -9.01 2.33 11.39
N LEU A 51 -9.20 2.68 12.66
CA LEU A 51 -8.12 2.72 13.64
C LEU A 51 -7.51 1.32 13.83
N LYS A 52 -8.35 0.30 14.03
CA LYS A 52 -7.89 -1.08 14.22
C LYS A 52 -7.20 -1.63 12.97
N ILE A 53 -7.74 -1.34 11.79
CA ILE A 53 -7.12 -1.67 10.50
C ILE A 53 -5.71 -1.06 10.39
N ASN A 54 -5.56 0.23 10.69
CA ASN A 54 -4.27 0.90 10.61
C ASN A 54 -3.26 0.37 11.63
N GLN A 55 -3.70 0.12 12.87
CA GLN A 55 -2.88 -0.55 13.88
C GLN A 55 -2.44 -1.95 13.42
N THR A 56 -3.34 -2.73 12.83
CA THR A 56 -3.04 -4.06 12.32
C THR A 56 -2.04 -4.03 11.16
N LYS A 57 -2.11 -3.06 10.25
CA LYS A 57 -1.09 -2.90 9.19
C LYS A 57 0.31 -2.70 9.78
N LEU A 58 0.43 -1.85 10.79
CA LEU A 58 1.72 -1.62 11.48
C LEU A 58 2.21 -2.92 12.14
N ARG A 59 1.34 -3.63 12.86
CA ARG A 59 1.69 -4.91 13.49
C ARG A 59 2.13 -5.98 12.49
N ILE A 60 1.48 -6.07 11.33
CA ILE A 60 1.86 -6.97 10.23
C ILE A 60 3.26 -6.59 9.72
N GLN A 61 3.51 -5.30 9.54
CA GLN A 61 4.80 -4.79 9.08
C GLN A 61 5.92 -5.10 10.08
N ASP A 62 5.72 -4.80 11.36
CA ASP A 62 6.67 -5.10 12.43
C ASP A 62 6.96 -6.60 12.53
N ALA A 63 5.91 -7.43 12.48
CA ALA A 63 6.04 -8.89 12.51
C ALA A 63 6.85 -9.40 11.30
N TYR A 64 6.58 -8.89 10.10
CA TYR A 64 7.31 -9.26 8.90
C TYR A 64 8.80 -8.91 9.02
N PHE A 65 9.14 -7.68 9.41
CA PHE A 65 10.54 -7.27 9.51
C PHE A 65 11.30 -8.04 10.59
N SER A 66 10.67 -8.30 11.74
CA SER A 66 11.25 -9.16 12.78
C SER A 66 11.54 -10.58 12.26
N HIS A 67 10.60 -11.19 11.52
CA HIS A 67 10.82 -12.52 10.92
C HIS A 67 11.85 -12.50 9.79
N ARG A 68 11.93 -11.40 9.05
CA ARG A 68 12.88 -11.20 7.96
C ARG A 68 14.32 -11.09 8.46
N GLU A 69 14.55 -10.49 9.63
CA GLU A 69 15.86 -10.42 10.28
C GLU A 69 16.37 -11.80 10.73
N MET A 70 15.48 -12.65 11.22
CA MET A 70 15.79 -14.04 11.59
C MET A 70 16.02 -14.96 10.38
N ALA A 71 15.58 -14.53 9.18
CA ALA A 71 15.66 -15.35 7.98
C ALA A 71 17.06 -15.32 7.36
N LYS A 72 17.56 -16.50 6.94
CA LYS A 72 18.79 -16.59 6.14
C LYS A 72 18.63 -15.80 4.83
N GLY A 73 19.75 -15.30 4.29
CA GLY A 73 19.76 -14.45 3.09
C GLY A 73 18.98 -15.01 1.90
N SER A 74 18.94 -16.35 1.77
CA SER A 74 18.17 -17.07 0.75
C SER A 74 16.65 -16.89 0.85
N HIS A 75 16.09 -16.66 2.03
CA HIS A 75 14.67 -16.34 2.22
C HIS A 75 14.40 -14.83 2.25
N ARG A 76 15.39 -14.06 2.71
CA ARG A 76 15.29 -12.60 2.86
C ARG A 76 15.25 -11.84 1.54
N ASN A 77 16.02 -12.29 0.55
CA ASN A 77 16.14 -11.67 -0.76
C ASN A 77 15.23 -12.33 -1.82
N TYR A 78 14.40 -13.28 -1.40
CA TYR A 78 13.58 -14.07 -2.29
C TYR A 78 12.24 -13.39 -2.54
N MET A 79 12.10 -12.75 -3.69
CA MET A 79 10.89 -12.00 -4.09
C MET A 79 10.08 -12.66 -5.22
N SER A 80 10.51 -13.79 -5.80
CA SER A 80 9.90 -14.29 -7.05
C SER A 80 9.49 -15.77 -7.07
N ASN A 81 8.22 -16.02 -7.43
CA ASN A 81 7.66 -16.94 -8.43
C ASN A 81 8.25 -18.33 -8.76
N ARG A 82 9.20 -18.92 -8.02
CA ARG A 82 9.47 -20.36 -8.21
C ARG A 82 8.30 -21.17 -7.65
N PRO A 83 7.80 -22.17 -8.39
CA PRO A 83 6.60 -22.91 -8.04
C PRO A 83 6.80 -23.94 -6.92
N SER A 84 7.78 -23.78 -6.02
CA SER A 84 8.10 -24.81 -5.02
C SER A 84 7.62 -24.49 -3.59
N HIS A 85 7.59 -23.23 -3.15
CA HIS A 85 7.16 -22.88 -1.79
C HIS A 85 6.79 -21.40 -1.60
N ILE A 86 6.00 -21.11 -0.56
CA ILE A 86 5.60 -19.75 -0.15
C ILE A 86 6.59 -19.23 0.90
N CYS A 87 7.18 -18.06 0.65
CA CYS A 87 8.12 -17.37 1.53
C CYS A 87 7.45 -16.27 2.37
N LEU A 88 8.22 -15.69 3.31
CA LEU A 88 7.78 -14.62 4.22
C LEU A 88 7.12 -13.44 3.51
N TYR A 89 7.71 -12.98 2.40
CA TYR A 89 7.18 -11.85 1.65
C TYR A 89 5.78 -12.12 1.09
N ALA A 90 5.52 -13.31 0.56
CA ALA A 90 4.21 -13.66 0.02
C ALA A 90 3.12 -13.68 1.10
N VAL A 91 3.44 -14.19 2.30
CA VAL A 91 2.52 -14.17 3.45
C VAL A 91 2.25 -12.73 3.93
N TYR A 92 3.29 -11.89 3.98
CA TYR A 92 3.16 -10.49 4.29
C TYR A 92 2.29 -9.74 3.27
N GLU A 93 2.58 -9.90 1.98
CA GLU A 93 1.85 -9.26 0.88
C GLU A 93 0.37 -9.66 0.89
N GLU A 94 0.08 -10.96 1.04
CA GLU A 94 -1.29 -11.48 1.14
C GLU A 94 -2.06 -10.84 2.32
N ALA A 95 -1.45 -10.79 3.51
CA ALA A 95 -2.08 -10.20 4.69
C ALA A 95 -2.26 -8.68 4.55
N PHE A 96 -1.24 -7.99 4.04
CA PHE A 96 -1.29 -6.54 3.83
C PHE A 96 -2.38 -6.16 2.82
N MET A 97 -2.48 -6.89 1.70
CA MET A 97 -3.52 -6.66 0.69
C MET A 97 -4.91 -6.99 1.22
N THR A 98 -5.05 -8.05 2.02
CA THR A 98 -6.31 -8.38 2.70
C THR A 98 -6.81 -7.21 3.55
N ILE A 99 -5.93 -6.65 4.38
CA ILE A 99 -6.28 -5.52 5.26
C ILE A 99 -6.45 -4.21 4.49
N LYS A 100 -5.67 -4.00 3.42
CA LYS A 100 -5.83 -2.86 2.52
C LYS A 100 -7.19 -2.88 1.83
N ASN A 101 -7.67 -4.05 1.41
CA ASN A 101 -9.00 -4.18 0.82
C ASN A 101 -10.10 -3.86 1.85
N ALA A 102 -9.96 -4.31 3.09
CA ALA A 102 -10.89 -3.95 4.16
C ALA A 102 -10.89 -2.44 4.45
N GLU A 103 -9.73 -1.78 4.42
CA GLU A 103 -9.64 -0.32 4.52
C GLU A 103 -10.39 0.37 3.38
N LEU A 104 -10.17 -0.07 2.15
CA LEU A 104 -10.80 0.52 0.97
C LEU A 104 -12.32 0.34 0.96
N GLN A 105 -12.83 -0.72 1.59
CA GLN A 105 -14.27 -0.91 1.78
C GLN A 105 -14.86 0.07 2.80
N LEU A 106 -14.12 0.43 3.85
CA LEU A 106 -14.56 1.40 4.86
C LEU A 106 -14.40 2.85 4.39
N GLN A 107 -13.27 3.14 3.72
CA GLN A 107 -12.93 4.47 3.23
C GLN A 107 -12.51 4.38 1.76
N PRO A 108 -13.49 4.34 0.84
CA PRO A 108 -13.19 4.35 -0.58
C PRO A 108 -12.51 5.68 -0.97
N PRO A 109 -11.51 5.64 -1.87
CA PRO A 109 -10.86 6.85 -2.35
C PRO A 109 -11.86 7.73 -3.11
N LEU A 110 -11.75 9.05 -2.93
CA LEU A 110 -12.54 10.00 -3.71
C LEU A 110 -12.14 9.89 -5.19
N LEU A 111 -13.11 9.61 -6.05
CA LEU A 111 -12.90 9.55 -7.51
C LEU A 111 -12.87 10.92 -8.18
N PHE A 112 -13.16 11.98 -7.42
CA PHE A 112 -13.24 13.34 -7.91
C PHE A 112 -12.23 14.21 -7.18
N ILE A 113 -11.52 15.04 -7.96
CA ILE A 113 -10.68 16.10 -7.42
C ILE A 113 -11.65 17.22 -6.99
N PRO A 114 -11.64 17.65 -5.72
CA PRO A 114 -12.46 18.79 -5.31
C PRO A 114 -12.05 20.02 -6.13
N PRO A 115 -13.01 20.88 -6.52
CA PRO A 115 -12.69 22.10 -7.25
C PRO A 115 -11.66 22.92 -6.46
N SER A 116 -10.61 23.38 -7.14
CA SER A 116 -9.56 24.21 -6.54
C SER A 116 -10.18 25.44 -5.90
N GLU A 117 -9.86 25.70 -4.62
CA GLU A 117 -10.28 26.92 -3.95
C GLU A 117 -9.84 28.15 -4.77
N PRO A 118 -10.71 29.18 -4.90
CA PRO A 118 -10.33 30.40 -5.59
C PRO A 118 -9.08 31.01 -4.92
N PRO A 119 -8.14 31.56 -5.71
CA PRO A 119 -6.89 32.08 -5.17
C PRO A 119 -7.17 33.11 -4.08
N ALA A 120 -6.59 32.88 -2.90
CA ALA A 120 -6.64 33.82 -1.79
C ALA A 120 -6.20 35.20 -2.29
N GLN A 121 -7.01 36.24 -2.02
CA GLN A 121 -6.62 37.60 -2.33
C GLN A 121 -5.27 37.89 -1.65
N PRO A 122 -4.28 38.45 -2.37
CA PRO A 122 -3.00 38.75 -1.78
C PRO A 122 -3.21 39.69 -0.59
N PRO A 123 -2.50 39.47 0.54
CA PRO A 123 -2.62 40.33 1.71
C PRO A 123 -2.32 41.77 1.28
N ALA A 124 -3.18 42.72 1.70
CA ALA A 124 -2.96 44.13 1.46
C ALA A 124 -1.56 44.51 1.95
N LYS A 125 -0.73 45.02 1.04
CA LYS A 125 0.64 45.43 1.38
C LYS A 125 0.57 46.48 2.49
N PRO A 126 1.30 46.33 3.60
CA PRO A 126 1.37 47.37 4.61
C PRO A 126 1.95 48.63 3.96
N GLN A 127 1.19 49.73 4.03
CA GLN A 127 1.70 51.05 3.68
C GLN A 127 2.69 51.46 4.77
N VAL A 128 3.97 51.14 4.56
CA VAL A 128 5.05 51.66 5.41
C VAL A 128 5.22 53.13 5.04
N ALA A 129 4.78 54.03 5.93
CA ALA A 129 5.10 55.45 5.85
C ALA A 129 6.62 55.60 6.06
N GLY A 130 7.36 55.84 4.98
CA GLY A 130 8.79 56.10 5.04
C GLY A 130 9.06 57.43 5.74
N ILE A 131 9.74 57.37 6.88
CA ILE A 131 10.39 58.54 7.48
C ILE A 131 11.76 58.64 6.80
N PHE A 132 11.95 59.67 5.98
CA PHE A 132 13.28 60.07 5.52
C PHE A 132 14.02 60.73 6.69
N LEU A 133 15.07 60.08 7.18
CA LEU A 133 16.07 60.71 8.04
C LEU A 133 17.17 61.26 7.11
N GLU A 134 17.20 62.59 6.99
CA GLU A 134 18.24 63.33 6.29
C GLU A 134 19.41 63.51 7.28
N GLU A 135 20.57 62.93 6.98
CA GLU A 135 21.80 63.16 7.73
C GLU A 135 22.31 64.59 7.42
N LEU A 136 22.38 65.43 8.46
CA LEU A 136 23.09 66.70 8.43
C LEU A 136 24.56 66.42 8.78
N ASP A 137 25.42 66.41 7.77
CA ASP A 137 26.88 66.49 7.95
C ASP A 137 27.27 67.94 8.30
N GLU A 138 28.03 68.10 9.39
CA GLU A 138 28.78 69.30 9.77
C GLU A 138 30.13 69.39 9.05
#